data_AF-A0A6A7A045-F1
#
_entry.id   AF-A0A6A7A045-F1
#
_cell.length_a   1.000
_cell.length_b   1.000
_cell.length_c   1.000
_cell.angle_alpha   90.00
_cell.angle_beta   90.00
_cell.angle_gamma   90.00
#
_symmetry.space_group_name_H-M   'P 1'
#
loop_
_entity.id
_entity.type
_entity.pdbx_description
1 polymer ?
#
loop_
_entity_poly.entity_id
_entity_poly.type
_entity_poly.pdbx_seq_one_letter_code
_entity_poly.pdbx_strand_id
1 'polypeptide(L)'
;MATPIAESLESKIYAGLCPHCHSHPLTPVHRLANNIAFLLRFKLGPNVPPNQVAIVVGDINDSERQIQGQSVGVVVQEAPGSVTIIVAEFIPAGQSLIVELNKEVDRRVGSTFSTANLSNGIDE
;
A
#
# COMPACT_ATOMS: atom_id res chain seq x y z
N MET A 1 -15.70 30.63 -5.17
CA MET A 1 -14.65 29.66 -5.57
C MET A 1 -14.91 28.40 -4.78
N ALA A 2 -15.16 27.26 -5.44
CA ALA A 2 -15.34 25.99 -4.74
C ALA A 2 -13.99 25.57 -4.16
N THR A 3 -13.90 25.46 -2.84
CA THR A 3 -12.74 24.90 -2.16
C THR A 3 -12.59 23.46 -2.63
N PRO A 4 -11.46 23.04 -3.22
CA PRO A 4 -11.27 21.65 -3.58
C PRO A 4 -11.42 20.82 -2.31
N ILE A 5 -12.31 19.84 -2.34
CA ILE A 5 -12.47 18.88 -1.25
C ILE A 5 -11.10 18.23 -1.05
N ALA A 6 -10.51 18.38 0.13
CA ALA A 6 -9.26 17.73 0.46
C ALA A 6 -9.49 16.21 0.36
N GLU A 7 -8.88 15.58 -0.65
CA GLU A 7 -8.94 14.13 -0.85
C GLU A 7 -8.34 13.44 0.37
N SER A 8 -9.04 12.49 0.99
CA SER A 8 -8.47 11.74 2.11
C SER A 8 -7.38 10.78 1.62
N LEU A 9 -6.44 10.42 2.50
CA LEU A 9 -5.37 9.48 2.18
C LEU A 9 -5.95 8.12 1.72
N GLU A 10 -6.99 7.67 2.42
CA GLU A 10 -7.73 6.45 2.10
C GLU A 10 -8.38 6.53 0.71
N SER A 11 -8.98 7.67 0.36
CA SER A 11 -9.60 7.89 -0.96
C SER A 11 -8.57 7.88 -2.06
N LYS A 12 -7.42 8.54 -1.84
CA LYS A 12 -6.29 8.57 -2.77
C LYS A 12 -5.76 7.16 -3.05
N ILE A 13 -5.58 6.37 -2.00
CA ILE A 13 -5.08 4.99 -2.11
C ILE A 13 -6.11 4.12 -2.81
N TYR A 14 -7.38 4.23 -2.42
CA TYR A 14 -8.46 3.51 -3.07
C TYR A 14 -8.54 3.82 -4.57
N ALA A 15 -8.47 5.11 -4.94
CA ALA A 15 -8.49 5.54 -6.33
C ALA A 15 -7.31 4.98 -7.14
N GLY A 16 -6.13 4.83 -6.53
CA GLY A 16 -4.98 4.20 -7.17
C GLY A 16 -5.09 2.68 -7.33
N LEU A 17 -5.82 1.99 -6.44
CA LEU A 17 -6.04 0.54 -6.51
C LEU A 17 -7.21 0.15 -7.42
N CYS A 18 -8.26 0.97 -7.45
CA CYS A 18 -9.53 0.68 -8.12
C CYS A 18 -9.40 0.23 -9.59
N PRO A 19 -8.53 0.85 -10.43
CA PRO A 19 -8.32 0.40 -11.81
C PRO A 19 -7.80 -1.04 -11.93
N HIS A 20 -7.23 -1.61 -10.88
CA HIS A 20 -6.68 -2.96 -10.86
C HIS A 20 -7.64 -4.00 -10.25
N CYS A 21 -8.87 -3.58 -9.94
CA CYS A 21 -9.84 -4.38 -9.18
C CYS A 21 -10.87 -5.13 -10.05
N HIS A 22 -10.60 -5.32 -11.34
CA HIS A 22 -11.53 -5.72 -12.42
C HIS A 22 -12.59 -6.80 -12.11
N SER A 23 -12.43 -7.62 -11.07
CA SER A 23 -13.36 -8.67 -10.66
C SER A 23 -13.56 -8.78 -9.14
N HIS A 24 -13.01 -7.87 -8.34
CA HIS A 24 -13.08 -7.94 -6.87
C HIS A 24 -14.23 -7.08 -6.32
N PRO A 25 -14.94 -7.56 -5.28
CA PRO A 25 -15.85 -6.70 -4.53
C PRO A 25 -15.10 -5.47 -4.00
N LEU A 26 -15.77 -4.32 -3.97
CA LEU A 26 -15.14 -3.06 -3.54
C LEU A 26 -14.75 -3.08 -2.04
N THR A 27 -15.37 -3.96 -1.25
CA THR A 27 -15.12 -4.09 0.19
C THR A 27 -13.67 -4.49 0.52
N PRO A 28 -13.09 -5.56 -0.06
CA PRO A 28 -11.65 -5.85 0.02
C PRO A 28 -10.75 -4.68 -0.34
N VAL A 29 -11.08 -3.92 -1.39
CA VAL A 29 -10.27 -2.79 -1.86
C VAL A 29 -10.28 -1.65 -0.84
N HIS A 30 -11.44 -1.37 -0.23
CA HIS A 30 -11.54 -0.41 0.87
C HIS A 30 -10.72 -0.82 2.09
N ARG A 31 -10.79 -2.10 2.49
CA ARG A 31 -9.99 -2.60 3.63
C ARG A 31 -8.50 -2.48 3.35
N LEU A 32 -8.08 -2.86 2.15
CA LEU A 32 -6.70 -2.73 1.70
C LEU A 32 -6.23 -1.28 1.75
N ALA A 33 -7.05 -0.35 1.23
CA ALA A 33 -6.73 1.07 1.27
C ALA A 33 -6.58 1.60 2.70
N ASN A 34 -7.47 1.20 3.61
CA ASN A 34 -7.40 1.55 5.03
C ASN A 34 -6.13 0.98 5.70
N ASN A 35 -5.78 -0.27 5.43
CA ASN A 35 -4.60 -0.91 6.01
C ASN A 35 -3.30 -0.28 5.50
N ILE A 36 -3.25 0.10 4.23
CA ILE A 36 -2.12 0.86 3.66
C ILE A 36 -2.04 2.26 4.31
N ALA A 37 -3.16 2.97 4.46
CA ALA A 37 -3.20 4.26 5.14
C ALA A 37 -2.72 4.16 6.60
N PHE A 38 -3.09 3.08 7.29
CA PHE A 38 -2.58 2.78 8.63
C PHE A 38 -1.06 2.57 8.62
N LEU A 39 -0.53 1.74 7.73
CA LEU A 39 0.93 1.50 7.63
C LEU A 39 1.71 2.78 7.33
N LEU A 40 1.17 3.63 6.46
CA LEU A 40 1.73 4.95 6.15
C LEU A 40 1.81 5.82 7.40
N ARG A 41 0.69 5.95 8.13
CA ARG A 41 0.63 6.75 9.36
C ARG A 41 1.50 6.18 10.47
N PHE A 42 1.59 4.86 10.58
CA PHE A 42 2.42 4.19 11.56
C PHE A 42 3.91 4.45 11.32
N LYS A 43 4.36 4.40 10.05
CA LYS A 43 5.78 4.56 9.71
C LYS A 43 6.24 6.01 9.63
N LEU A 44 5.42 6.91 9.09
CA LEU A 44 5.81 8.29 8.76
C LEU A 44 5.13 9.35 9.64
N GLY A 45 4.24 8.92 10.55
CA GLY A 45 3.47 9.80 11.42
C GLY A 45 2.07 10.13 10.90
N PRO A 46 1.22 10.76 11.72
CA PRO A 46 -0.22 10.89 11.44
C PRO A 46 -0.56 11.81 10.24
N ASN A 47 0.36 12.69 9.84
CA ASN A 47 0.11 13.79 8.91
C ASN A 47 0.63 13.53 7.49
N VAL A 48 0.60 12.27 7.02
CA VAL A 48 1.03 11.93 5.65
C VAL A 48 0.11 12.62 4.62
N PRO A 49 0.64 13.55 3.79
CA PRO A 49 -0.13 14.24 2.77
C PRO A 49 -0.53 13.28 1.64
N PRO A 50 -1.82 13.21 1.26
CA PRO A 50 -2.28 12.32 0.19
C PRO A 50 -1.59 12.56 -1.16
N ASN A 51 -1.22 13.81 -1.46
CA ASN A 51 -0.51 14.17 -2.69
C ASN A 51 0.94 13.66 -2.76
N GLN A 52 1.53 13.25 -1.63
CA GLN A 52 2.86 12.64 -1.59
C GLN A 52 2.81 11.12 -1.79
N VAL A 53 1.62 10.52 -1.76
CA VAL A 53 1.45 9.07 -1.88
C VAL A 53 1.15 8.67 -3.31
N ALA A 54 1.93 7.74 -3.84
CA ALA A 54 1.71 7.15 -5.15
C ALA A 54 1.58 5.62 -5.04
N ILE A 55 0.66 5.09 -5.83
CA ILE A 55 0.53 3.65 -6.08
C ILE A 55 1.04 3.41 -7.48
N VAL A 56 2.07 2.58 -7.59
CA VAL A 56 2.69 2.21 -8.84
C VAL A 56 2.38 0.76 -9.10
N VAL A 57 1.75 0.46 -10.23
CA VAL A 57 1.53 -0.89 -10.73
C VAL A 57 2.17 -0.98 -12.11
N GLY A 58 3.08 -1.93 -12.29
CA GLY A 58 3.77 -2.14 -13.56
C GLY A 58 3.80 -3.62 -13.92
N ASP A 59 3.51 -3.93 -15.18
CA ASP A 59 3.61 -5.29 -15.69
C ASP A 59 5.08 -5.65 -15.93
N ILE A 60 5.46 -6.85 -15.49
CA ILE A 60 6.80 -7.41 -15.70
C ILE A 60 6.65 -8.59 -16.65
N ASN A 61 7.42 -8.54 -17.75
CA ASN A 61 7.57 -9.64 -18.69
C ASN A 61 9.06 -9.78 -19.04
N ASP A 62 9.71 -10.77 -18.45
CA ASP A 62 11.08 -11.17 -18.74
C ASP A 62 11.05 -12.56 -19.38
N SER A 63 11.17 -12.57 -20.70
CA SER A 63 11.12 -13.80 -21.50
C SER A 63 12.37 -14.67 -21.34
N GLU A 64 13.51 -14.11 -20.97
CA GLU A 64 14.75 -14.87 -20.75
C GLU A 64 14.68 -15.65 -19.44
N ARG A 65 14.10 -15.04 -18.40
CA ARG A 65 13.96 -15.65 -17.07
C ARG A 65 12.63 -16.35 -16.86
N GLN A 66 11.74 -16.35 -17.85
CA GLN A 66 10.37 -16.87 -17.77
C GLN A 66 9.58 -16.25 -16.60
N ILE A 67 9.79 -14.96 -16.32
CA ILE A 67 9.09 -14.22 -15.27
C ILE A 67 8.01 -13.39 -15.93
N GLN A 68 6.76 -13.64 -15.56
CA GLN A 68 5.62 -12.83 -15.97
C GLN A 68 4.77 -12.51 -14.74
N GLY A 69 4.34 -11.26 -14.61
CA GLY A 69 3.52 -10.84 -13.48
C GLY A 69 3.36 -9.31 -13.40
N GLN A 70 3.04 -8.83 -12.21
CA GLN A 70 2.89 -7.41 -11.91
C GLN A 70 3.72 -7.05 -10.69
N SER A 71 4.42 -5.94 -10.74
CA SER A 71 5.01 -5.31 -9.56
C SER A 71 4.08 -4.22 -9.07
N VAL A 72 3.78 -4.22 -7.78
CA VAL A 72 3.04 -3.16 -7.12
C VAL A 72 3.89 -2.51 -6.04
N GLY A 73 3.85 -1.18 -5.97
CA GLY A 73 4.54 -0.38 -4.98
C GLY A 73 3.63 0.69 -4.42
N VAL A 74 3.64 0.84 -3.09
CA VAL A 74 3.10 2.03 -2.41
C VAL A 74 4.28 2.84 -1.93
N VAL A 75 4.41 4.06 -2.45
CA VAL A 75 5.55 4.93 -2.20
C VAL A 75 5.11 6.29 -1.68
N VAL A 76 5.96 6.90 -0.88
CA VAL A 76 5.78 8.27 -0.39
C VAL A 76 6.96 9.12 -0.86
N GLN A 77 6.65 10.21 -1.53
CA GLN A 77 7.61 11.23 -1.90
C GLN A 77 7.75 12.25 -0.76
N GLU A 78 8.83 12.14 0.01
CA GLU A 78 9.09 13.03 1.15
C GLU A 78 9.74 14.35 0.70
N ALA A 79 10.64 14.27 -0.28
CA ALA A 79 11.35 15.40 -0.88
C ALA A 79 11.70 15.09 -2.34
N PRO A 80 12.07 16.09 -3.17
CA PRO A 80 12.63 15.82 -4.49
C PRO A 80 13.82 14.85 -4.40
N GLY A 81 13.72 13.69 -5.06
CA GLY A 81 14.73 12.64 -5.02
C GLY A 81 14.72 11.72 -3.79
N SER A 82 13.84 11.96 -2.81
CA SER A 82 13.67 11.10 -1.64
C SER A 82 12.33 10.38 -1.69
N VAL A 83 12.38 9.06 -1.81
CA VAL A 83 11.19 8.21 -1.89
C VAL A 83 11.31 7.10 -0.86
N THR A 84 10.29 6.97 -0.01
CA THR A 84 10.16 5.87 0.94
C THR A 84 9.17 4.84 0.39
N ILE A 85 9.61 3.58 0.30
CA ILE A 85 8.79 2.46 -0.14
C ILE A 85 8.13 1.81 1.07
N ILE A 86 6.80 1.80 1.09
CA ILE A 86 6.02 1.31 2.23
C ILE A 86 5.60 -0.13 2.02
N VAL A 87 5.21 -0.46 0.79
CA VAL A 87 4.90 -1.80 0.32
C VAL A 87 5.51 -1.95 -1.07
N ALA A 88 6.14 -3.08 -1.33
CA ALA A 88 6.57 -3.48 -2.66
C ALA A 88 6.41 -4.99 -2.74
N GLU A 89 5.67 -5.46 -3.74
CA GLU A 89 5.33 -6.87 -3.92
C GLU A 89 5.35 -7.22 -5.41
N PHE A 90 5.86 -8.40 -5.73
CA PHE A 90 5.76 -8.99 -7.06
C PHE A 90 4.67 -10.06 -7.06
N ILE A 91 3.74 -9.95 -7.98
CA ILE A 91 2.57 -10.81 -8.11
C ILE A 91 2.72 -11.60 -9.41
N PRO A 92 2.98 -12.92 -9.34
CA PRO A 92 3.09 -13.75 -10.53
C PRO A 92 1.82 -13.72 -11.39
N ALA A 93 1.98 -13.90 -12.69
CA ALA A 93 0.86 -14.00 -13.62
C ALA A 93 -0.14 -15.08 -13.18
N GLY A 94 -1.44 -14.78 -13.34
CA GLY A 94 -2.53 -15.66 -12.90
C GLY A 94 -2.94 -15.49 -11.43
N GLN A 95 -2.25 -14.66 -10.65
CA GLN A 95 -2.67 -14.29 -9.30
C GLN A 95 -3.38 -12.93 -9.27
N SER A 96 -4.19 -12.71 -8.23
CA SER A 96 -4.89 -11.43 -8.04
C SER A 96 -4.01 -10.44 -7.29
N LEU A 97 -3.80 -9.27 -7.90
CA LEU A 97 -3.07 -8.17 -7.27
C LEU A 97 -3.67 -7.77 -5.92
N ILE A 98 -4.99 -7.66 -5.85
CA ILE A 98 -5.67 -7.23 -4.61
C ILE A 98 -5.51 -8.27 -3.51
N VAL A 99 -5.60 -9.56 -3.84
CA VAL A 99 -5.48 -10.63 -2.84
C VAL A 99 -4.05 -10.71 -2.29
N GLU A 100 -3.05 -10.75 -3.17
CA GLU A 100 -1.65 -10.88 -2.74
C GLU A 100 -1.16 -9.61 -2.03
N LEU A 101 -1.51 -8.42 -2.54
CA LEU A 101 -1.19 -7.17 -1.86
C LEU A 101 -1.85 -7.09 -0.48
N ASN A 102 -3.09 -7.57 -0.34
CA ASN A 102 -3.76 -7.59 0.96
C ASN A 102 -3.10 -8.56 1.94
N LYS A 103 -2.66 -9.74 1.50
CA LYS A 103 -1.88 -10.65 2.36
C LYS A 103 -0.60 -10.00 2.86
N GLU A 104 0.13 -9.32 1.98
CA GLU A 104 1.39 -8.67 2.34
C GLU A 104 1.17 -7.49 3.30
N VAL A 105 0.14 -6.68 3.05
CA VAL A 105 -0.26 -5.58 3.93
C VAL A 105 -0.70 -6.10 5.29
N ASP A 106 -1.57 -7.12 5.33
CA ASP A 106 -2.05 -7.74 6.57
C ASP A 106 -0.90 -8.34 7.39
N ARG A 107 0.08 -8.97 6.72
CA ARG A 107 1.30 -9.48 7.35
C ARG A 107 2.12 -8.36 8.01
N ARG A 108 2.30 -7.23 7.33
CA ARG A 108 3.03 -6.06 7.87
C ARG A 108 2.27 -5.42 9.04
N VAL A 109 0.94 -5.32 8.96
CA VAL A 109 0.09 -4.83 10.04
C VAL A 109 0.19 -5.75 11.26
N GLY A 110 0.04 -7.06 11.08
CA GLY A 110 0.19 -8.04 12.17
C GLY A 110 1.57 -7.99 12.83
N SER A 111 2.64 -7.89 12.03
CA SER A 111 4.00 -7.70 12.55
C SER A 111 4.14 -6.41 13.36
N THR A 112 3.49 -5.33 12.94
CA THR A 112 3.50 -4.04 13.63
C THR A 112 2.90 -4.16 15.04
N PHE A 113 1.74 -4.82 15.16
CA PHE A 113 1.12 -5.09 16.46
C PHE A 113 1.94 -6.03 17.34
N SER A 114 2.60 -7.04 16.75
CA SER A 114 3.49 -7.93 17.52
C SER A 114 4.72 -7.20 18.08
N THR A 115 5.22 -6.18 17.39
CA THR A 115 6.38 -5.40 17.84
C THR A 115 5.99 -4.45 18.97
N ALA A 116 4.81 -3.83 18.89
CA ALA A 116 4.29 -2.94 19.92
C ALA A 116 4.02 -3.64 21.27
N ASN A 117 3.72 -4.95 21.25
CA ASN A 117 3.51 -5.74 22.47
C ASN A 117 4.83 -6.14 23.16
N LEU A 118 5.97 -6.10 22.46
CA LEU A 118 7.28 -6.42 23.05
C LEU A 118 7.93 -5.21 23.73
N SER A 119 7.54 -3.98 23.36
CA SER A 119 8.06 -2.75 23.98
C SER A 119 7.39 -2.37 25.31
N ASN A 120 6.31 -3.04 25.71
CA ASN A 120 5.59 -2.77 26.97
C ASN A 120 5.91 -3.77 28.10
N GLY A 121 6.92 -4.63 27.93
CA GLY A 121 7.22 -5.74 28.85
C GLY A 121 8.57 -5.69 29.54
N ILE A 122 9.27 -4.56 29.53
CA ILE A 122 10.55 -4.38 30.22
C ILE A 122 10.49 -3.09 31.01
N ASP A 123 9.84 -3.13 32.17
CA ASP A 123 10.06 -2.25 33.32
C ASP A 123 9.21 -2.80 34.49
N GLU A 124 9.70 -3.87 35.13
CA GLU A 124 9.44 -4.20 36.53
C GLU A 124 10.73 -4.72 37.19
#